data_AF-A0A832F3I9-F1
#
_entry.id   AF-A0A832F3I9-F1
#
_cell.length_a   1.000
_cell.length_b   1.000
_cell.length_c   1.000
_cell.angle_alpha   90.00
_cell.angle_beta   90.00
_cell.angle_gamma   90.00
#
_symmetry.space_group_name_H-M   'P 1'
#
loop_
_entity.id
_entity.type
_entity.pdbx_description
1 polymer ?
#
loop_
_entity_poly.entity_id
_entity_poly.type
_entity_poly.pdbx_seq_one_letter_code
_entity_poly.pdbx_strand_id
1 'polypeptide(L)' 'DKKSKTPGIKEREKILTESFYNGLLLLPAGESTIRIIPPLTISDSNIEKGLNILENAVKSANAGH' A
#
# COMPACT_ATOMS: atom_id res chain seq x y z
N ASP A 1 1.91 7.40 -13.82
CA ASP A 1 1.47 7.36 -15.23
C ASP A 1 2.24 6.25 -15.97
N LYS A 2 1.53 5.31 -16.61
CA LYS A 2 2.15 4.19 -17.36
C LYS A 2 3.02 4.66 -18.53
N LYS A 3 2.82 5.89 -19.01
CA LYS A 3 3.58 6.49 -20.12
C LYS A 3 4.85 7.20 -19.67
N SER A 4 4.81 7.91 -18.54
CA SER A 4 5.94 8.74 -18.10
C SER A 4 7.03 7.96 -17.33
N LYS A 5 6.75 6.72 -16.87
CA LYS A 5 7.64 5.93 -15.96
C LYS A 5 8.19 6.73 -14.77
N THR A 6 7.55 7.85 -14.42
CA THR A 6 7.97 8.68 -13.31
C THR A 6 7.60 7.99 -11.99
N PRO A 7 8.45 8.07 -10.96
CA PRO A 7 8.17 7.53 -9.64
C PRO A 7 6.83 8.05 -9.07
N GLY A 8 5.97 7.13 -8.61
CA GLY A 8 4.64 7.43 -8.07
C GLY A 8 4.68 7.82 -6.59
N ILE A 9 5.36 8.91 -6.25
CA ILE A 9 5.58 9.32 -4.85
C ILE A 9 4.25 9.67 -4.17
N LYS A 10 3.39 10.45 -4.84
CA LYS A 10 2.08 10.87 -4.30
C LYS A 10 1.14 9.69 -4.11
N GLU A 11 1.11 8.79 -5.07
CA GLU A 11 0.33 7.55 -4.99
C GLU A 11 0.82 6.68 -3.83
N ARG A 12 2.14 6.54 -3.68
CA ARG A 12 2.74 5.80 -2.56
C ARG A 12 2.34 6.38 -1.20
N GLU A 13 2.38 7.71 -1.04
CA GLU A 13 1.98 8.38 0.20
C GLU A 13 0.49 8.23 0.51
N LYS A 14 -0.36 8.33 -0.51
CA LYS A 14 -1.80 8.10 -0.37
C LYS A 14 -2.08 6.65 0.06
N ILE A 15 -1.44 5.67 -0.57
CA ILE A 15 -1.58 4.26 -0.21
C ILE A 15 -1.18 4.00 1.24
N LEU A 16 -0.05 4.56 1.70
CA LEU A 16 0.41 4.42 3.09
C LEU A 16 -0.58 5.01 4.08
N THR A 17 -1.06 6.23 3.79
CA THR A 17 -2.01 6.97 4.64
C THR A 17 -3.34 6.22 4.76
N GLU A 18 -3.92 5.80 3.63
CA GLU A 18 -5.17 5.04 3.60
C GLU A 18 -5.03 3.69 4.29
N SER A 19 -3.93 2.96 4.05
CA SER A 19 -3.68 1.68 4.72
C SER A 19 -3.62 1.85 6.24
N PHE A 20 -2.93 2.88 6.72
CA PHE A 20 -2.80 3.18 8.15
C PHE A 20 -4.15 3.46 8.80
N TYR A 21 -4.98 4.33 8.18
CA TYR A 21 -6.32 4.63 8.70
C TYR A 21 -7.28 3.43 8.69
N ASN A 22 -7.04 2.46 7.81
CA ASN A 22 -7.80 1.21 7.75
C ASN A 22 -7.19 0.08 8.59
N GLY A 23 -6.19 0.37 9.43
CA GLY A 23 -5.62 -0.57 10.41
C GLY A 23 -4.49 -1.45 9.87
N LEU A 24 -3.88 -1.10 8.74
CA LEU A 24 -2.71 -1.78 8.17
C LEU A 24 -1.49 -0.85 8.21
N LEU A 25 -0.49 -1.21 9.01
CA LEU A 25 0.79 -0.51 9.04
C LEU A 25 1.71 -1.02 7.92
N LEU A 26 2.20 -0.09 7.10
CA LEU A 26 3.15 -0.34 6.02
C LEU A 26 4.29 0.67 6.10
N LEU A 27 5.46 0.31 5.57
CA LEU A 27 6.64 1.17 5.61
C LEU A 27 7.00 1.68 4.21
N PRO A 28 7.42 2.95 4.08
CA PRO A 28 8.05 3.41 2.86
C PRO A 28 9.42 2.74 2.68
N ALA A 29 9.82 2.51 1.43
CA ALA A 29 11.17 2.08 1.09
C ALA A 29 11.61 2.74 -0.23
N GLY A 30 12.69 3.51 -0.20
CA GLY A 30 13.14 4.24 -1.40
C GLY A 30 12.12 5.28 -1.90
N GLU A 31 12.20 5.62 -3.19
CA GLU A 31 11.50 6.75 -3.77
C GLU A 31 9.97 6.55 -3.84
N SER A 32 9.52 5.47 -4.49
CA SER A 32 8.10 5.16 -4.66
C SER A 32 7.75 3.70 -4.38
N THR A 33 8.46 3.03 -3.44
CA THR A 33 8.17 1.64 -3.07
C THR A 33 7.64 1.51 -1.65
N ILE A 34 6.87 0.46 -1.43
CA ILE A 34 6.23 0.12 -0.15
C ILE A 34 6.77 -1.23 0.29
N ARG A 35 7.15 -1.36 1.55
CA ARG A 35 7.66 -2.61 2.13
C ARG A 35 6.58 -3.26 2.98
N ILE A 36 6.32 -4.53 2.67
CA ILE A 36 5.38 -5.40 3.38
C ILE A 36 6.23 -6.41 4.18
N ILE A 37 6.18 -6.36 5.51
CA ILE A 37 7.01 -7.18 6.41
C ILE A 37 6.14 -7.84 7.49
N PRO A 38 5.20 -8.71 7.13
CA PRO A 38 4.44 -9.44 8.14
C PRO A 38 5.38 -10.35 8.94
N PRO A 39 5.07 -10.64 10.22
CA PRO A 39 5.81 -11.63 10.99
C PRO A 39 5.63 -13.03 10.38
N LEU A 40 6.65 -13.89 10.48
CA LEU A 40 6.60 -15.26 9.94
C LEU A 40 5.54 -16.16 10.60
N THR A 41 5.00 -15.73 11.74
CA THR A 41 3.98 -16.44 12.52
C THR A 41 2.56 -15.89 12.32
N ILE A 42 2.38 -14.94 11.39
CA ILE A 42 1.06 -14.38 11.07
C ILE A 42 0.12 -15.48 10.57
N SER A 43 -1.18 -15.36 10.89
CA SER A 43 -2.20 -16.25 10.33
C SER A 43 -2.60 -15.85 8.91
N ASP A 44 -3.03 -16.84 8.12
CA ASP A 44 -3.53 -16.61 6.75
C ASP A 44 -4.70 -15.62 6.73
N SER A 45 -5.59 -15.67 7.72
CA SER A 45 -6.71 -14.73 7.85
C SER A 45 -6.25 -13.28 8.02
N ASN A 46 -5.19 -13.04 8.80
CA ASN A 46 -4.63 -11.70 8.97
C ASN A 46 -3.86 -11.23 7.73
N ILE A 47 -3.16 -12.15 7.04
CA ILE A 47 -2.54 -11.88 5.74
C ILE A 47 -3.62 -11.41 4.75
N GLU A 48 -4.69 -12.17 4.57
CA GLU A 48 -5.76 -11.81 3.63
C GLU A 48 -6.41 -10.49 3.99
N LYS A 49 -6.70 -10.26 5.26
CA LYS A 49 -7.25 -8.97 5.72
C LYS A 49 -6.32 -7.81 5.38
N GLY A 50 -5.02 -7.96 5.62
CA GLY A 50 -4.03 -6.95 5.28
C GLY A 50 -3.93 -6.71 3.77
N LEU A 51 -3.91 -7.77 2.96
CA LEU A 51 -3.88 -7.66 1.51
C LEU A 51 -5.14 -6.97 0.95
N ASN A 52 -6.32 -7.26 1.51
CA ASN A 52 -7.56 -6.60 1.12
C ASN A 52 -7.54 -5.09 1.42
N ILE A 53 -7.01 -4.68 2.58
CA ILE A 53 -6.83 -3.27 2.92
C ILE A 53 -5.88 -2.59 1.93
N LEU A 54 -4.74 -3.23 1.63
CA LEU A 54 -3.77 -2.70 0.67
C LEU A 54 -4.39 -2.55 -0.74
N GLU A 55 -5.12 -3.55 -1.22
CA GLU A 55 -5.77 -3.51 -2.53
C GLU A 55 -6.75 -2.33 -2.63
N ASN A 56 -7.56 -2.11 -1.59
CA ASN A 56 -8.49 -0.99 -1.53
C ASN A 56 -7.76 0.36 -1.50
N ALA A 57 -6.67 0.47 -0.75
CA ALA A 57 -5.84 1.68 -0.73
C ALA A 57 -5.23 1.99 -2.11
N VAL A 58 -4.77 0.96 -2.83
CA VAL A 58 -4.26 1.11 -4.21
C VAL A 58 -5.37 1.54 -5.17
N LYS A 59 -6.56 0.96 -5.08
CA LYS A 59 -7.73 1.37 -5.89
C LYS A 59 -8.10 2.83 -5.63
N SER A 60 -8.17 3.24 -4.36
CA SER A 60 -8.43 4.63 -3.95
C SER A 60 -7.36 5.59 -4.49
N ALA A 61 -6.08 5.21 -4.44
CA ALA A 61 -5.00 6.03 -4.97
C ALA A 61 -5.10 6.23 -6.49
N ASN A 62 -5.54 5.20 -7.22
CA ASN A 62 -5.72 5.27 -8.68
C ASN A 62 -7.05 5.93 -9.11
N ALA A 63 -8.10 5.91 -8.29
CA ALA A 63 -9.40 6.48 -8.61
C ALA A 63 -9.41 8.03 -8.62
N GLY A 64 -8.34 8.67 -8.16
CA GLY A 64 -8.17 10.13 -8.18
C GLY A 64 -7.45 10.67 -9.43
N HIS A 65 -7.19 9.82 -10.42
CA HIS A 65 -6.56 10.14 -11.71
C HIS A 65 -7.55 10.10 -12.87
#